data_AF-A0A821G101-F1
#
_entry.id   AF-A0A821G101-F1
#
_cell.length_a   1.000
_cell.length_b   1.000
_cell.length_c   1.000
_cell.angle_alpha   90.00
_cell.angle_beta   90.00
_cell.angle_gamma   90.00
#
_symmetry.space_group_name_H-M   'P 1'
#
loop_
_entity.id
_entity.type
_entity.pdbx_description
1 polymer ?
#
loop_
_entity_poly.entity_id
_entity_poly.type
_entity_poly.pdbx_seq_one_letter_code
_entity_poly.pdbx_strand_id
1 'polypeptide(L)'
;MASITSNSMESDDDYIPPVKLKKTTNEEDHNDLYCFECHVEGDVICCDSCPRVYHPKCLGLTTLPDGDWTCPECKIFQAPPNIKVPSINEFHTMLKYALRRMKSHPQSTPFMQPVDPKQVPEYLDYIIHPMDLETIEKNVDLKKYTSTDAFIADVKWIIHNSQSKFTTVARALIKIARHEMTEIEICAECYLRSAQPLIPDWFAEPCRIPHTLCWAKMKGYQSWPAKVLRIVNDEVDVRFFGQHDRAWVSINNCFVLSKEYPGSEKKKSNNNFERSLTELQAHIDRLKTFYGSFTYAPPQTPLSKTKPFKFVPIID
;
A
#
# COMPACT_ATOMS: atom_id res chain seq x y z
N MET A 1 20.92 -22.68 23.58
CA MET A 1 20.66 -22.63 25.04
C MET A 1 21.00 -21.26 25.55
N ALA A 2 19.98 -20.47 25.91
CA ALA A 2 20.01 -19.38 26.89
C ALA A 2 18.58 -18.78 26.95
N SER A 3 17.82 -19.23 27.95
CA SER A 3 16.67 -18.52 28.54
C SER A 3 17.25 -17.54 29.60
N ILE A 4 16.68 -16.47 30.14
CA ILE A 4 15.32 -16.03 30.52
C ILE A 4 15.36 -14.49 30.70
N THR A 5 14.25 -13.78 30.45
CA THR A 5 13.56 -12.80 31.35
C THR A 5 12.58 -11.98 30.49
N SER A 6 11.34 -12.44 30.31
CA SER A 6 10.16 -12.14 31.15
C SER A 6 10.03 -10.64 31.47
N ASN A 7 9.26 -9.93 30.63
CA ASN A 7 8.59 -8.72 31.07
C ASN A 7 7.11 -8.83 30.71
N SER A 8 6.31 -8.65 31.76
CA SER A 8 4.85 -8.61 31.91
C SER A 8 4.01 -8.42 30.65
N MET A 9 3.14 -9.40 30.42
CA MET A 9 1.89 -9.25 29.69
C MET A 9 1.01 -8.24 30.45
N GLU A 10 0.81 -7.06 29.89
CA GLU A 10 -0.37 -6.26 30.20
C GLU A 10 -1.53 -6.87 29.42
N SER A 11 -2.51 -7.39 30.17
CA SER A 11 -3.73 -8.00 29.66
C SER A 11 -4.67 -6.91 29.11
N ASP A 12 -4.79 -6.84 27.78
CA ASP A 12 -5.84 -6.06 27.09
C ASP A 12 -7.22 -6.74 27.20
N ASP A 13 -7.63 -7.16 28.40
CA ASP A 13 -8.83 -8.00 28.61
C ASP A 13 -10.13 -7.23 28.92
N ASP A 14 -10.17 -5.90 28.78
CA ASP A 14 -11.38 -5.10 29.06
C ASP A 14 -11.88 -4.22 27.89
N TYR A 15 -11.59 -4.59 26.63
CA TYR A 15 -12.30 -3.97 25.49
C TYR A 15 -13.66 -4.65 25.26
N ILE A 16 -14.69 -4.14 25.93
CA ILE A 16 -16.09 -4.47 25.62
C ILE A 16 -16.47 -3.71 24.34
N PRO A 17 -16.75 -4.39 23.22
CA PRO A 17 -17.19 -3.70 22.01
C PRO A 17 -18.56 -3.06 22.24
N PRO A 18 -18.79 -1.84 21.72
CA PRO A 18 -20.10 -1.23 21.81
C PRO A 18 -21.14 -2.13 21.15
N VAL A 19 -22.24 -2.37 21.87
CA VAL A 19 -23.44 -3.04 21.33
C VAL A 19 -23.95 -2.15 20.22
N LYS A 20 -23.93 -2.64 18.97
CA LYS A 20 -24.52 -1.88 17.86
C LYS A 20 -26.01 -1.62 18.20
N LEU A 21 -26.45 -0.37 18.21
CA LEU A 21 -27.85 0.06 18.31
C LEU A 21 -28.62 -0.28 17.04
N LYS A 22 -29.83 -0.83 17.22
CA LYS A 22 -30.75 -1.14 16.11
C LYS A 22 -31.27 0.15 15.50
N LYS A 23 -31.33 0.22 14.17
CA LYS A 23 -32.06 1.28 13.48
C LYS A 23 -33.53 1.26 13.91
N THR A 24 -34.05 2.40 14.35
CA THR A 24 -35.49 2.64 14.45
C THR A 24 -36.05 2.83 13.03
N THR A 25 -37.18 2.22 12.73
CA THR A 25 -37.80 2.11 11.38
C THR A 25 -38.38 3.43 10.84
N ASN A 26 -37.62 4.51 10.82
CA ASN A 26 -37.95 5.70 10.06
C ASN A 26 -37.18 5.66 8.73
N GLU A 27 -37.91 5.75 7.61
CA GLU A 27 -37.40 5.63 6.24
C GLU A 27 -36.41 6.77 5.83
N GLU A 28 -36.16 7.73 6.72
CA GLU A 28 -35.40 8.97 6.46
C GLU A 28 -33.92 8.91 6.89
N ASP A 29 -33.50 7.93 7.71
CA ASP A 29 -32.09 7.84 8.16
C ASP A 29 -31.21 7.01 7.22
N HIS A 30 -30.77 7.67 6.15
CA HIS A 30 -29.79 7.14 5.18
C HIS A 30 -28.35 7.16 5.68
N ASN A 31 -28.08 7.67 6.88
CA ASN A 31 -26.76 7.77 7.47
C ASN A 31 -26.50 6.64 8.50
N ASP A 32 -25.23 6.30 8.68
CA ASP A 32 -24.76 5.35 9.67
C ASP A 32 -24.85 5.95 11.08
N LEU A 33 -24.87 5.09 12.10
CA LEU A 33 -24.83 5.49 13.51
C LEU A 33 -23.41 5.43 14.08
N TYR A 34 -22.50 4.72 13.41
CA TYR A 34 -21.13 4.52 13.88
C TYR A 34 -20.17 5.42 13.12
N CYS A 35 -19.29 6.11 13.86
CA CYS A 35 -18.22 6.88 13.26
C CYS A 35 -17.37 6.00 12.34
N PHE A 36 -17.15 6.41 11.10
CA PHE A 36 -16.43 5.63 10.10
C PHE A 36 -14.95 5.43 10.45
N GLU A 37 -14.37 6.34 11.25
CA GLU A 37 -12.98 6.30 11.68
C GLU A 37 -12.75 5.39 12.91
N CYS A 38 -13.59 5.52 13.95
CA CYS A 38 -13.38 4.79 15.21
C CYS A 38 -14.34 3.60 15.42
N HIS A 39 -15.37 3.45 14.58
CA HIS A 39 -16.36 2.37 14.62
C HIS A 39 -17.22 2.35 15.89
N VAL A 40 -17.31 3.48 16.60
CA VAL A 40 -18.09 3.66 17.83
C VAL A 40 -19.20 4.67 17.57
N GLU A 41 -20.33 4.49 18.27
CA GLU A 41 -21.45 5.43 18.34
C GLU A 41 -21.09 6.72 19.09
N GLY A 42 -21.97 7.72 19.01
CA GLY A 42 -21.85 9.00 19.73
C GLY A 42 -22.28 10.19 18.88
N ASP A 43 -21.79 11.37 19.25
CA ASP A 43 -22.12 12.63 18.56
C ASP A 43 -21.36 12.75 17.23
N VAL A 44 -22.02 12.33 16.15
CA VAL A 44 -21.44 12.27 14.81
C VAL A 44 -22.00 13.35 13.88
N ILE A 45 -21.18 13.77 12.92
CA ILE A 45 -21.59 14.60 11.77
C ILE A 45 -21.86 13.70 10.55
N CYS A 46 -22.92 14.01 9.81
CA CYS A 46 -23.36 13.26 8.64
C CYS A 46 -22.78 13.83 7.35
N CYS A 47 -22.32 12.96 6.46
CA CYS A 47 -22.00 13.34 5.08
C CYS A 47 -23.28 13.49 4.27
N ASP A 48 -23.40 14.55 3.47
CA ASP A 48 -24.59 14.77 2.64
C ASP A 48 -24.63 13.89 1.37
N SER A 49 -23.50 13.28 1.00
CA SER A 49 -23.37 12.53 -0.26
C SER A 49 -23.22 11.02 -0.06
N CYS A 50 -23.16 10.52 1.17
CA CYS A 50 -22.99 9.10 1.44
C CYS A 50 -23.44 8.73 2.86
N PRO A 51 -23.65 7.44 3.16
CA PRO A 51 -24.11 7.03 4.49
C PRO A 51 -23.11 7.28 5.62
N ARG A 52 -21.83 7.60 5.36
CA ARG A 52 -20.80 7.69 6.40
C ARG A 52 -21.02 8.87 7.35
N VAL A 53 -20.71 8.64 8.62
CA VAL A 53 -20.72 9.64 9.69
C VAL A 53 -19.39 9.66 10.44
N TYR A 54 -19.05 10.77 11.10
CA TYR A 54 -17.76 10.92 11.78
C TYR A 54 -17.91 11.69 13.08
N HIS A 55 -17.12 11.35 14.10
CA HIS A 55 -16.96 12.27 15.23
C HIS A 55 -16.10 13.47 14.79
N PRO A 56 -16.45 14.71 15.17
CA PRO A 56 -15.62 15.89 14.91
C PRO A 56 -14.18 15.72 15.40
N LYS A 57 -14.00 15.14 16.59
CA LYS A 57 -12.69 14.83 17.18
C LYS A 57 -11.88 13.81 16.36
N CYS A 58 -12.54 12.83 15.73
CA CYS A 58 -11.85 11.82 14.90
C CYS A 58 -11.32 12.43 13.60
N LEU A 59 -11.91 13.54 13.16
CA LEU A 59 -11.45 14.31 12.01
C LEU A 59 -10.49 15.46 12.39
N GLY A 60 -10.22 15.66 13.68
CA GLY A 60 -9.43 16.79 14.16
C GLY A 60 -10.11 18.15 13.95
N LEU A 61 -11.44 18.17 13.85
CA LEU A 61 -12.20 19.42 13.70
C LEU A 61 -12.30 20.14 15.04
N THR A 62 -11.93 21.43 15.04
CA THR A 62 -12.06 22.32 16.21
C THR A 62 -13.42 23.00 16.28
N THR A 63 -14.08 23.18 15.14
CA THR A 63 -15.42 23.73 15.01
C THR A 63 -16.26 22.82 14.13
N LEU A 64 -17.56 22.74 14.40
CA LEU A 64 -18.48 22.02 13.53
C LEU A 64 -18.57 22.74 12.17
N PRO A 65 -18.69 22.01 11.05
CA PRO A 65 -18.95 22.61 9.76
C PRO A 65 -20.32 23.30 9.75
N ASP A 66 -20.39 24.49 9.17
CA ASP A 66 -21.65 25.18 8.90
C ASP A 66 -22.14 24.84 7.48
N GLY A 67 -23.38 24.36 7.35
CA GLY A 67 -23.99 24.01 6.06
C GLY A 67 -23.55 22.64 5.50
N ASP A 68 -23.58 22.51 4.18
CA ASP A 68 -23.29 21.24 3.48
C ASP A 68 -21.87 20.74 3.80
N TRP A 69 -21.77 19.47 4.19
CA TRP A 69 -20.53 18.81 4.53
C TRP A 69 -20.30 17.51 3.76
N THR A 70 -19.12 17.43 3.14
CA THR A 70 -18.65 16.24 2.43
C THR A 70 -17.53 15.57 3.21
N CYS A 71 -17.68 14.27 3.50
CA CYS A 71 -16.68 13.52 4.24
C CYS A 71 -15.37 13.30 3.46
N PRO A 72 -14.26 12.95 4.14
CA PRO A 72 -12.98 12.69 3.48
C PRO A 72 -13.05 11.63 2.37
N GLU A 73 -13.84 10.57 2.55
CA GLU A 73 -13.99 9.51 1.54
C GLU A 73 -14.70 10.04 0.29
N CYS A 74 -15.79 10.82 0.44
CA CYS A 74 -16.47 11.43 -0.71
C CYS A 74 -15.59 12.43 -1.47
N LYS A 75 -14.75 13.19 -0.75
CA LYS A 75 -13.77 14.08 -1.39
C LYS A 75 -12.78 13.33 -2.27
N ILE A 76 -12.40 12.11 -1.88
CA ILE A 76 -11.55 11.22 -2.69
C ILE A 76 -12.27 10.84 -3.99
N PHE A 77 -13.56 10.46 -3.93
CA PHE A 77 -14.33 10.07 -5.13
C PHE A 77 -14.63 11.25 -6.05
N GLN A 78 -14.73 12.47 -5.52
CA GLN A 78 -14.91 13.70 -6.30
C GLN A 78 -13.61 14.23 -6.91
N ALA A 79 -12.46 13.81 -6.38
CA ALA A 79 -11.17 14.20 -6.92
C ALA A 79 -10.98 13.62 -8.33
N PRO A 80 -10.33 14.35 -9.25
CA PRO A 80 -10.01 13.80 -10.56
C PRO A 80 -9.14 12.54 -10.40
N PRO A 81 -9.32 11.51 -11.25
CA PRO A 81 -8.54 10.28 -11.16
C PRO A 81 -7.03 10.58 -11.19
N ASN A 82 -6.33 10.37 -10.07
CA ASN A 82 -4.87 10.51 -10.00
C ASN A 82 -4.19 9.17 -10.33
N ILE A 83 -4.58 8.60 -11.46
CA ILE A 83 -4.09 7.31 -11.94
C ILE A 83 -2.72 7.56 -12.56
N LYS A 84 -1.64 7.42 -11.77
CA LYS A 84 -0.25 7.40 -12.28
C LYS A 84 0.12 6.09 -12.99
N VAL A 85 -0.88 5.31 -13.40
CA VAL A 85 -0.69 4.00 -14.01
C VAL A 85 -1.04 4.03 -15.50
N PRO A 86 -0.46 3.15 -16.34
CA PRO A 86 -0.46 3.35 -17.78
C PRO A 86 -1.85 3.17 -18.43
N SER A 87 -2.72 2.35 -17.83
CA SER A 87 -4.12 2.19 -18.26
C SER A 87 -5.06 1.79 -17.13
N ILE A 88 -6.37 2.06 -17.30
CA ILE A 88 -7.43 1.61 -16.37
C ILE A 88 -7.51 0.08 -16.27
N ASN A 89 -7.16 -0.64 -17.34
CA ASN A 89 -7.16 -2.11 -17.37
C ASN A 89 -6.00 -2.68 -16.54
N GLU A 90 -4.81 -2.11 -16.66
CA GLU A 90 -3.66 -2.47 -15.84
C GLU A 90 -3.92 -2.11 -14.38
N PHE A 91 -4.54 -0.95 -14.11
CA PHE A 91 -4.95 -0.57 -12.76
C PHE A 91 -5.79 -1.67 -12.10
N HIS A 92 -6.86 -2.10 -12.77
CA HIS A 92 -7.73 -3.14 -12.23
C HIS A 92 -7.05 -4.51 -12.20
N THR A 93 -6.11 -4.80 -13.11
CA THR A 93 -5.26 -6.00 -13.01
C THR A 93 -4.42 -5.97 -11.72
N MET A 94 -3.86 -4.82 -11.35
CA MET A 94 -3.15 -4.66 -10.08
C MET A 94 -4.07 -4.83 -8.87
N LEU A 95 -5.27 -4.26 -8.91
CA LEU A 95 -6.27 -4.46 -7.86
C LEU A 95 -6.65 -5.94 -7.70
N LYS A 96 -6.72 -6.72 -8.79
CA LYS A 96 -6.93 -8.18 -8.73
C LYS A 96 -5.78 -8.89 -7.99
N TYR A 97 -4.53 -8.48 -8.23
CA TYR A 97 -3.39 -9.05 -7.51
C TYR A 97 -3.42 -8.69 -6.02
N ALA A 98 -3.72 -7.43 -5.69
CA ALA A 98 -3.87 -6.98 -4.31
C ALA A 98 -5.00 -7.76 -3.60
N LEU A 99 -6.15 -7.92 -4.24
CA LEU A 99 -7.28 -8.67 -3.70
C LEU A 99 -6.93 -10.15 -3.51
N ARG A 100 -6.19 -10.76 -4.44
CA ARG A 100 -5.69 -12.14 -4.28
C ARG A 100 -4.79 -12.27 -3.05
N ARG A 101 -3.93 -11.29 -2.77
CA ARG A 101 -3.10 -11.25 -1.54
C ARG A 101 -3.97 -11.15 -0.29
N MET A 102 -4.98 -10.29 -0.29
CA MET A 102 -5.94 -10.19 0.82
C MET A 102 -6.68 -11.51 1.07
N LYS A 103 -7.20 -12.14 0.01
CA LYS A 103 -7.90 -13.43 0.07
C LYS A 103 -6.99 -14.56 0.56
N SER A 104 -5.69 -14.50 0.28
CA SER A 104 -4.70 -15.49 0.75
C SER A 104 -4.38 -15.43 2.25
N HIS A 105 -4.86 -14.42 2.97
CA HIS A 105 -4.70 -14.35 4.41
C HIS A 105 -5.40 -15.55 5.09
N PRO A 106 -4.73 -16.35 5.94
CA PRO A 106 -5.28 -17.64 6.43
C PRO A 106 -6.63 -17.55 7.15
N GLN A 107 -6.94 -16.39 7.73
CA GLN A 107 -8.17 -16.14 8.47
C GLN A 107 -9.19 -15.28 7.70
N SER A 108 -9.00 -15.04 6.40
CA SER A 108 -9.88 -14.17 5.58
C SER A 108 -11.30 -14.70 5.41
N THR A 109 -11.54 -16.00 5.67
CA THR A 109 -12.80 -16.72 5.42
C THR A 109 -14.08 -15.97 5.82
N PRO A 110 -14.18 -15.32 7.01
CA PRO A 110 -15.40 -14.60 7.40
C PRO A 110 -15.78 -13.42 6.51
N PHE A 111 -14.85 -12.93 5.68
CA PHE A 111 -15.03 -11.78 4.81
C PHE A 111 -15.01 -12.15 3.33
N MET A 112 -14.98 -13.45 2.99
CA MET A 112 -14.87 -13.91 1.60
C MET A 112 -16.15 -13.72 0.80
N GLN A 113 -17.31 -13.80 1.45
CA GLN A 113 -18.63 -13.72 0.84
C GLN A 113 -19.53 -12.77 1.63
N PRO A 114 -20.60 -12.24 1.02
CA PRO A 114 -21.59 -11.43 1.72
C PRO A 114 -22.19 -12.20 2.90
N VAL A 115 -22.45 -11.50 4.01
CA VAL A 115 -23.19 -12.08 5.14
C VAL A 115 -24.63 -12.35 4.69
N ASP A 116 -25.09 -13.61 4.79
CA ASP A 116 -26.44 -14.00 4.45
C ASP A 116 -27.44 -13.49 5.51
N PRO A 117 -28.35 -12.55 5.16
CA PRO A 117 -29.34 -12.05 6.10
C PRO A 117 -30.30 -13.14 6.61
N LYS A 118 -30.43 -14.28 5.92
CA LYS A 118 -31.23 -15.40 6.42
C LYS A 118 -30.57 -16.10 7.61
N GLN A 119 -29.24 -16.12 7.64
CA GLN A 119 -28.46 -16.70 8.72
C GLN A 119 -28.25 -15.71 9.87
N VAL A 120 -28.22 -14.41 9.55
CA VAL A 120 -28.10 -13.32 10.52
C VAL A 120 -29.21 -12.29 10.24
N PRO A 121 -30.46 -12.54 10.67
CA PRO A 121 -31.61 -11.67 10.37
C PRO A 121 -31.43 -10.21 10.79
N GLU A 122 -30.74 -9.99 11.90
CA GLU A 122 -30.50 -8.66 12.47
C GLU A 122 -29.33 -7.91 11.80
N TYR A 123 -28.63 -8.52 10.83
CA TYR A 123 -27.42 -7.92 10.25
C TYR A 123 -27.68 -6.55 9.62
N LEU A 124 -28.78 -6.44 8.87
CA LEU A 124 -29.17 -5.20 8.20
C LEU A 124 -29.78 -4.16 9.14
N ASP A 125 -30.12 -4.53 10.38
CA ASP A 125 -30.54 -3.58 11.42
C ASP A 125 -29.39 -2.70 11.88
N TYR A 126 -28.14 -3.16 11.70
CA TYR A 126 -26.92 -2.50 12.17
C TYR A 126 -25.98 -2.07 11.05
N ILE A 127 -26.00 -2.77 9.91
CA ILE A 127 -25.05 -2.56 8.82
C ILE A 127 -25.74 -1.87 7.65
N ILE A 128 -25.42 -0.59 7.44
CA ILE A 128 -26.00 0.21 6.37
C ILE A 128 -25.40 -0.08 4.99
N HIS A 129 -24.14 -0.49 4.95
CA HIS A 129 -23.41 -0.72 3.70
C HIS A 129 -22.61 -2.02 3.78
N PRO A 130 -23.24 -3.18 3.48
CA PRO A 130 -22.56 -4.47 3.46
C PRO A 130 -21.39 -4.47 2.47
N MET A 131 -20.26 -5.07 2.88
CA MET A 131 -19.08 -5.20 2.03
C MET A 131 -18.27 -6.44 2.40
N ASP A 132 -17.70 -7.09 1.39
CA ASP A 132 -16.96 -8.34 1.48
C ASP A 132 -16.00 -8.48 0.28
N LEU A 133 -15.08 -9.45 0.31
CA LEU A 133 -14.04 -9.62 -0.70
C LEU A 133 -14.58 -10.09 -2.06
N GLU A 134 -15.76 -10.73 -2.14
CA GLU A 134 -16.41 -11.09 -3.41
C GLU A 134 -17.08 -9.86 -4.03
N THR A 135 -17.73 -9.01 -3.23
CA THR A 135 -18.30 -7.74 -3.68
C THR A 135 -17.21 -6.81 -4.21
N ILE A 136 -16.08 -6.70 -3.49
CA ILE A 136 -14.91 -5.94 -3.96
C ILE A 136 -14.37 -6.52 -5.26
N GLU A 137 -14.29 -7.84 -5.42
CA GLU A 137 -13.87 -8.50 -6.67
C GLU A 137 -14.77 -8.11 -7.85
N LYS A 138 -16.09 -8.17 -7.67
CA LYS A 138 -17.07 -7.75 -8.68
C LYS A 138 -16.89 -6.28 -9.04
N ASN A 139 -16.65 -5.41 -8.06
CA ASN A 139 -16.38 -4.00 -8.32
C ASN A 139 -15.07 -3.79 -9.10
N VAL A 140 -14.03 -4.59 -8.84
CA VAL A 140 -12.77 -4.59 -9.63
C VAL A 140 -13.04 -5.05 -11.07
N ASP A 141 -13.80 -6.11 -11.27
CA ASP A 141 -14.13 -6.64 -12.60
C ASP A 141 -14.95 -5.66 -13.43
N LEU A 142 -15.89 -4.94 -12.78
CA LEU A 142 -16.71 -3.89 -13.38
C LEU A 142 -15.96 -2.56 -13.57
N LYS A 143 -14.68 -2.50 -13.21
CA LYS A 143 -13.83 -1.31 -13.32
C LYS A 143 -14.33 -0.08 -12.57
N LYS A 144 -14.96 -0.27 -11.40
CA LYS A 144 -15.58 0.81 -10.64
C LYS A 144 -14.58 1.74 -9.92
N TYR A 145 -13.34 1.30 -9.72
CA TYR A 145 -12.36 2.06 -8.95
C TYR A 145 -11.53 2.97 -9.86
N THR A 146 -11.52 4.26 -9.53
CA THR A 146 -10.75 5.28 -10.27
C THR A 146 -9.47 5.70 -9.55
N SER A 147 -9.24 5.20 -8.33
CA SER A 147 -8.02 5.44 -7.55
C SER A 147 -7.79 4.30 -6.57
N THR A 148 -6.57 4.22 -6.04
CA THR A 148 -6.19 3.33 -4.93
C THR A 148 -6.99 3.63 -3.67
N ASP A 149 -7.20 4.92 -3.38
CA ASP A 149 -8.01 5.36 -2.26
C ASP A 149 -9.48 4.93 -2.39
N ALA A 150 -10.06 4.96 -3.59
CA ALA A 150 -11.41 4.45 -3.84
C ALA A 150 -11.55 2.96 -3.51
N PHE A 151 -10.53 2.16 -3.85
CA PHE A 151 -10.48 0.75 -3.45
C PHE A 151 -10.37 0.59 -1.93
N ILE A 152 -9.51 1.39 -1.26
CA ILE A 152 -9.37 1.37 0.20
C ILE A 152 -10.66 1.78 0.91
N ALA A 153 -11.41 2.75 0.37
CA ALA A 153 -12.67 3.22 0.94
C ALA A 153 -13.72 2.10 1.03
N ASP A 154 -13.74 1.18 0.07
CA ASP A 154 -14.59 -0.02 0.13
C ASP A 154 -14.01 -1.07 1.09
N VAL A 155 -12.70 -1.30 1.10
CA VAL A 155 -12.08 -2.20 2.09
C VAL A 155 -12.34 -1.74 3.53
N LYS A 156 -12.41 -0.43 3.78
CA LYS A 156 -12.75 0.14 5.10
C LYS A 156 -14.14 -0.26 5.60
N TRP A 157 -15.10 -0.51 4.70
CA TRP A 157 -16.41 -1.02 5.12
C TRP A 157 -16.31 -2.40 5.76
N ILE A 158 -15.37 -3.25 5.34
CA ILE A 158 -15.19 -4.58 5.96
C ILE A 158 -14.82 -4.46 7.44
N ILE A 159 -13.88 -3.58 7.78
CA ILE A 159 -13.50 -3.35 9.19
C ILE A 159 -14.57 -2.58 9.96
N HIS A 160 -15.21 -1.60 9.34
CA HIS A 160 -16.29 -0.83 9.94
C HIS A 160 -17.50 -1.72 10.32
N ASN A 161 -17.83 -2.67 9.44
CA ASN A 161 -18.93 -3.61 9.66
C ASN A 161 -18.55 -4.74 10.63
N SER A 162 -17.25 -4.97 10.83
CA SER A 162 -16.72 -6.11 11.58
C SER A 162 -17.19 -6.13 13.03
N GLN A 163 -17.58 -7.32 13.49
CA GLN A 163 -17.79 -7.57 14.92
C GLN A 163 -16.44 -7.72 15.64
N SER A 164 -16.41 -7.46 16.95
CA SER A 164 -15.21 -7.51 17.80
C SER A 164 -14.32 -8.73 17.59
N LYS A 165 -14.92 -9.93 17.54
CA LYS A 165 -14.21 -11.20 17.37
C LYS A 165 -13.46 -11.32 16.03
N PHE A 166 -13.82 -10.52 15.03
CA PHE A 166 -13.19 -10.54 13.71
C PHE A 166 -12.40 -9.26 13.42
N THR A 167 -12.41 -8.27 14.31
CA THR A 167 -11.76 -6.96 14.09
C THR A 167 -10.26 -7.10 13.85
N THR A 168 -9.57 -8.02 14.54
CA THR A 168 -8.13 -8.27 14.32
C THR A 168 -7.83 -8.73 12.89
N VAL A 169 -8.67 -9.63 12.36
CA VAL A 169 -8.53 -10.11 10.98
C VAL A 169 -8.88 -8.99 10.00
N ALA A 170 -9.94 -8.22 10.24
CA ALA A 170 -10.30 -7.09 9.39
C ALA A 170 -9.19 -6.00 9.35
N ARG A 171 -8.54 -5.72 10.49
CA ARG A 171 -7.35 -4.86 10.59
C ARG A 171 -6.17 -5.40 9.78
N ALA A 172 -5.97 -6.72 9.76
CA ALA A 172 -4.93 -7.34 8.93
C ALA A 172 -5.24 -7.17 7.43
N LEU A 173 -6.50 -7.37 7.01
CA LEU A 173 -6.91 -7.19 5.62
C LEU A 173 -6.72 -5.75 5.12
N ILE A 174 -7.13 -4.75 5.89
CA ILE A 174 -6.90 -3.34 5.52
C ILE A 174 -5.41 -2.98 5.49
N LYS A 175 -4.60 -3.58 6.37
CA LYS A 175 -3.13 -3.39 6.35
C LYS A 175 -2.53 -3.97 5.06
N ILE A 176 -2.96 -5.15 4.63
CA ILE A 176 -2.56 -5.74 3.35
C ILE A 176 -2.99 -4.82 2.20
N ALA A 177 -4.26 -4.40 2.16
CA ALA A 177 -4.77 -3.53 1.10
C ALA A 177 -3.95 -2.22 0.99
N ARG A 178 -3.72 -1.53 2.12
CA ARG A 178 -2.93 -0.29 2.17
C ARG A 178 -1.50 -0.51 1.68
N HIS A 179 -0.87 -1.63 2.07
CA HIS A 179 0.46 -1.97 1.61
C HIS A 179 0.50 -2.14 0.09
N GLU A 180 -0.41 -2.94 -0.47
CA GLU A 180 -0.47 -3.17 -1.91
C GLU A 180 -0.75 -1.87 -2.69
N MET A 181 -1.66 -1.02 -2.20
CA MET A 181 -1.94 0.29 -2.83
C MET A 181 -0.72 1.20 -2.81
N THR A 182 0.02 1.23 -1.69
CA THR A 182 1.27 2.00 -1.58
C THR A 182 2.30 1.51 -2.60
N GLU A 183 2.44 0.20 -2.80
CA GLU A 183 3.36 -0.36 -3.79
C GLU A 183 2.97 0.04 -5.23
N ILE A 184 1.67 0.00 -5.55
CA ILE A 184 1.13 0.46 -6.85
C ILE A 184 1.46 1.94 -7.08
N GLU A 185 1.24 2.79 -6.08
CA GLU A 185 1.49 4.24 -6.15
C GLU A 185 2.97 4.61 -6.26
N ILE A 186 3.85 3.82 -5.64
CA ILE A 186 5.30 4.02 -5.75
C ILE A 186 5.76 3.74 -7.18
N CYS A 187 5.41 2.57 -7.73
CA CYS A 187 5.70 2.23 -9.11
C CYS A 187 4.83 1.07 -9.60
N ALA A 188 3.81 1.40 -10.40
CA ALA A 188 2.88 0.45 -11.00
C ALA A 188 3.55 -0.65 -11.84
N GLU A 189 4.56 -0.29 -12.63
CA GLU A 189 5.29 -1.25 -13.47
C GLU A 189 6.10 -2.24 -12.61
N CYS A 190 6.76 -1.76 -11.55
CA CYS A 190 7.43 -2.64 -10.59
C CYS A 190 6.43 -3.55 -9.87
N TYR A 191 5.28 -3.02 -9.45
CA TYR A 191 4.24 -3.80 -8.80
C TYR A 191 3.72 -4.91 -9.72
N LEU A 192 3.28 -4.58 -10.94
CA LEU A 192 2.77 -5.54 -11.93
C LEU A 192 3.75 -6.68 -12.17
N ARG A 193 5.02 -6.35 -12.43
CA ARG A 193 6.07 -7.34 -12.70
C ARG A 193 6.35 -8.22 -11.49
N SER A 194 6.37 -7.65 -10.28
CA SER A 194 6.55 -8.42 -9.05
C SER A 194 5.37 -9.35 -8.73
N ALA A 195 4.17 -9.00 -9.20
CA ALA A 195 2.95 -9.77 -8.98
C ALA A 195 2.76 -10.90 -10.03
N GLN A 196 3.52 -10.87 -11.13
CA GLN A 196 3.47 -11.83 -12.22
C GLN A 196 4.53 -12.94 -12.02
N PRO A 197 4.12 -14.19 -11.74
CA PRO A 197 5.06 -15.29 -11.47
C PRO A 197 5.79 -15.81 -12.71
N LEU A 198 5.47 -15.31 -13.92
CA LEU A 198 5.91 -15.89 -15.19
C LEU A 198 7.08 -15.16 -15.87
N ILE A 199 7.61 -14.10 -15.26
CA ILE A 199 8.73 -13.33 -15.84
C ILE A 199 10.01 -13.69 -15.06
N PRO A 200 10.90 -14.54 -15.61
CA PRO A 200 12.26 -14.69 -15.10
C PRO A 200 12.96 -13.33 -15.07
N ASP A 201 13.70 -13.05 -14.01
CA ASP A 201 14.42 -11.78 -13.83
C ASP A 201 13.52 -10.54 -14.03
N TRP A 202 12.28 -10.62 -13.53
CA TRP A 202 11.29 -9.52 -13.60
C TRP A 202 11.86 -8.20 -13.08
N PHE A 203 12.77 -8.27 -12.10
CA PHE A 203 13.38 -7.08 -11.51
C PHE A 203 14.47 -6.48 -12.40
N ALA A 204 15.01 -7.22 -13.37
CA ALA A 204 15.91 -6.66 -14.37
C ALA A 204 15.16 -5.88 -15.48
N GLU A 205 13.83 -6.00 -15.58
CA GLU A 205 13.08 -5.21 -16.55
C GLU A 205 13.08 -3.70 -16.18
N PRO A 206 13.35 -2.79 -17.13
CA PRO A 206 13.31 -1.36 -16.90
C PRO A 206 11.89 -0.81 -16.96
N CYS A 207 11.57 0.13 -16.07
CA CYS A 207 10.29 0.84 -16.12
C CYS A 207 10.36 1.93 -17.20
N ARG A 208 9.21 2.42 -17.69
CA ARG A 208 9.13 3.48 -18.70
C ARG A 208 9.82 4.78 -18.26
N ILE A 209 9.73 5.06 -16.96
CA ILE A 209 10.60 6.04 -16.30
C ILE A 209 11.58 5.22 -15.47
N PRO A 210 12.82 5.02 -15.95
CA PRO A 210 13.77 4.19 -15.24
C PRO A 210 14.11 4.74 -13.86
N HIS A 211 14.21 3.85 -12.89
CA HIS A 211 14.67 4.19 -11.55
C HIS A 211 16.16 4.54 -11.57
N THR A 212 16.54 5.55 -10.79
CA THR A 212 17.96 5.80 -10.52
C THR A 212 18.57 4.59 -9.83
N LEU A 213 19.71 4.11 -10.33
CA LEU A 213 20.45 3.02 -9.72
C LEU A 213 21.43 3.59 -8.71
N CYS A 214 21.53 2.94 -7.55
CA CYS A 214 22.44 3.35 -6.50
C CYS A 214 23.12 2.15 -5.83
N TRP A 215 24.25 2.43 -5.20
CA TRP A 215 24.76 1.64 -4.10
C TRP A 215 24.15 2.18 -2.80
N ALA A 216 23.48 1.33 -2.03
CA ALA A 216 22.91 1.69 -0.74
C ALA A 216 23.55 0.87 0.39
N LYS A 217 23.94 1.54 1.48
CA LYS A 217 24.59 0.91 2.65
C LYS A 217 23.66 0.96 3.87
N MET A 218 23.22 -0.21 4.31
CA MET A 218 22.52 -0.36 5.59
C MET A 218 23.51 -0.52 6.75
N LYS A 219 23.13 -0.09 7.94
CA LYS A 219 23.97 -0.24 9.15
C LYS A 219 24.31 -1.71 9.40
N GLY A 220 25.60 -2.03 9.50
CA GLY A 220 26.08 -3.40 9.73
C GLY A 220 26.22 -4.25 8.46
N TYR A 221 25.88 -3.72 7.29
CA TYR A 221 25.99 -4.42 6.02
C TYR A 221 26.97 -3.73 5.07
N GLN A 222 27.46 -4.49 4.08
CA GLN A 222 28.18 -3.93 2.94
C GLN A 222 27.22 -3.14 2.03
N SER A 223 27.74 -2.37 1.07
CA SER A 223 26.89 -1.65 0.12
C SER A 223 26.30 -2.63 -0.91
N TRP A 224 25.00 -2.53 -1.16
CA TRP A 224 24.31 -3.38 -2.14
C TRP A 224 23.74 -2.54 -3.29
N PRO A 225 23.67 -3.10 -4.51
CA PRO A 225 23.05 -2.43 -5.64
C PRO A 225 21.53 -2.38 -5.45
N ALA A 226 20.92 -1.25 -5.76
CA ALA A 226 19.49 -1.05 -5.61
C ALA A 226 18.89 -0.07 -6.63
N LYS A 227 17.57 -0.16 -6.81
CA LYS A 227 16.75 0.86 -7.48
C LYS A 227 16.22 1.85 -6.45
N VAL A 228 16.38 3.14 -6.71
CA VAL A 228 15.76 4.22 -5.93
C VAL A 228 14.30 4.36 -6.38
N LEU A 229 13.37 4.12 -5.47
CA LEU A 229 11.94 4.24 -5.75
C LEU A 229 11.42 5.64 -5.44
N ARG A 230 11.76 6.18 -4.28
CA ARG A 230 11.42 7.55 -3.86
C ARG A 230 12.37 8.06 -2.79
N ILE A 231 12.39 9.38 -2.61
CA ILE A 231 13.16 10.06 -1.56
C ILE A 231 12.16 10.89 -0.74
N VAL A 232 12.17 10.71 0.58
CA VAL A 232 11.29 11.42 1.53
C VAL A 232 12.11 11.84 2.74
N ASN A 233 12.16 13.13 3.07
CA ASN A 233 12.80 13.65 4.28
C ASN A 233 14.20 13.06 4.59
N ASP A 234 15.12 13.11 3.61
CA ASP A 234 16.49 12.55 3.69
C ASP A 234 16.60 11.02 3.75
N GLU A 235 15.50 10.30 3.66
CA GLU A 235 15.47 8.85 3.57
C GLU A 235 15.14 8.42 2.13
N VAL A 236 15.81 7.36 1.68
CA VAL A 236 15.70 6.81 0.33
C VAL A 236 15.02 5.45 0.44
N ASP A 237 13.87 5.32 -0.19
CA ASP A 237 13.16 4.05 -0.35
C ASP A 237 13.80 3.29 -1.50
N VAL A 238 14.57 2.26 -1.16
CA VAL A 238 15.32 1.46 -2.15
C VAL A 238 14.77 0.04 -2.22
N ARG A 239 14.87 -0.56 -3.41
CA ARG A 239 14.67 -1.99 -3.62
C ARG A 239 15.95 -2.63 -4.14
N PHE A 240 16.49 -3.58 -3.38
CA PHE A 240 17.78 -4.20 -3.69
C PHE A 240 17.67 -5.22 -4.81
N PHE A 241 18.70 -5.32 -5.65
CA PHE A 241 18.83 -6.46 -6.57
C PHE A 241 19.14 -7.74 -5.77
N GLY A 242 18.81 -8.90 -6.34
CA GLY A 242 18.97 -10.21 -5.70
C GLY A 242 17.73 -10.65 -4.93
N GLN A 243 17.61 -10.28 -3.65
CA GLN A 243 16.46 -10.71 -2.82
C GLN A 243 15.21 -9.84 -3.02
N HIS A 244 15.33 -8.69 -3.68
CA HIS A 244 14.23 -7.76 -3.95
C HIS A 244 13.58 -7.17 -2.71
N ASP A 245 14.30 -7.20 -1.59
CA ASP A 245 13.90 -6.58 -0.32
C ASP A 245 13.87 -5.06 -0.44
N ARG A 246 12.98 -4.48 0.37
CA ARG A 246 12.78 -3.04 0.50
C ARG A 246 13.38 -2.53 1.78
N ALA A 247 14.01 -1.36 1.74
CA ALA A 247 14.46 -0.68 2.94
C ALA A 247 14.44 0.83 2.75
N TRP A 248 14.23 1.53 3.86
CA TRP A 248 14.60 2.93 3.98
C TRP A 248 16.08 3.03 4.36
N VAL A 249 16.82 3.81 3.60
CA VAL A 249 18.24 4.06 3.81
C VAL A 249 18.48 5.57 3.79
N SER A 250 19.19 6.09 4.78
CA SER A 250 19.60 7.49 4.80
C SER A 250 20.33 7.87 3.51
N ILE A 251 19.96 9.00 2.92
CA ILE A 251 20.52 9.49 1.64
C ILE A 251 22.05 9.64 1.69
N ASN A 252 22.61 9.92 2.86
CA ASN A 252 24.06 10.02 3.07
C ASN A 252 24.79 8.67 2.90
N ASN A 253 24.06 7.56 2.98
CA ASN A 253 24.57 6.20 2.76
C ASN A 253 24.20 5.66 1.37
N CYS A 254 23.75 6.53 0.47
CA CYS A 254 23.40 6.20 -0.90
C CYS A 254 24.31 6.94 -1.89
N PHE A 255 24.94 6.17 -2.78
CA PHE A 255 25.77 6.70 -3.86
C PHE A 255 25.16 6.30 -5.20
N VAL A 256 25.16 7.20 -6.17
CA VAL A 256 24.76 6.88 -7.55
C VAL A 256 25.63 5.74 -8.08
N LEU A 257 25.05 4.83 -8.87
CA LEU A 257 25.77 3.65 -9.32
C LEU A 257 27.04 4.01 -10.11
N SER A 258 28.19 3.64 -9.55
CA SER A 258 29.52 3.67 -10.17
C SER A 258 29.97 2.27 -10.56
N LYS A 259 30.92 2.15 -11.50
CA LYS A 259 31.55 0.86 -11.85
C LYS A 259 32.33 0.30 -10.66
N GLU A 260 32.99 1.19 -9.94
CA GLU A 260 33.76 0.90 -8.74
C GLU A 260 32.82 0.70 -7.55
N TYR A 261 33.15 -0.26 -6.70
CA TYR A 261 32.46 -0.47 -5.44
C TYR A 261 32.75 0.69 -4.48
N PRO A 262 31.74 1.28 -3.81
CA PRO A 262 31.93 2.52 -3.05
C PRO A 262 32.52 2.32 -1.64
N GLY A 263 32.58 1.09 -1.13
CA GLY A 263 33.11 0.82 0.21
C GLY A 263 34.64 0.72 0.22
N SER A 264 35.28 1.26 1.26
CA SER A 264 36.71 1.08 1.56
C SER A 264 37.03 -0.32 2.11
N GLU A 265 36.02 -1.02 2.63
CA GLU A 265 36.13 -2.38 3.14
C GLU A 265 36.25 -3.39 2.00
N LYS A 266 37.00 -4.49 2.23
CA LYS A 266 37.06 -5.60 1.27
C LYS A 266 35.65 -6.12 0.98
N LYS A 267 35.25 -6.06 -0.29
CA LYS A 267 34.02 -6.65 -0.82
C LYS A 267 33.89 -8.11 -0.34
N LYS A 268 32.87 -8.39 0.47
CA LYS A 268 32.57 -9.76 0.91
C LYS A 268 31.74 -10.42 -0.18
N SER A 269 32.43 -11.10 -1.11
CA SER A 269 31.78 -11.86 -2.18
C SER A 269 31.11 -13.10 -1.57
N ASN A 270 29.80 -13.20 -1.76
CA ASN A 270 29.04 -14.40 -1.48
C ASN A 270 28.05 -14.62 -2.63
N ASN A 271 27.46 -15.81 -2.72
CA ASN A 271 26.57 -16.18 -3.82
C ASN A 271 25.39 -15.18 -3.98
N ASN A 272 24.78 -14.72 -2.89
CA ASN A 272 23.68 -13.76 -2.96
C ASN A 272 24.11 -12.41 -3.52
N PHE A 273 25.30 -11.94 -3.13
CA PHE A 273 25.85 -10.70 -3.64
C PHE A 273 26.20 -10.79 -5.12
N GLU A 274 26.82 -11.89 -5.55
CA GLU A 274 27.12 -12.14 -6.96
C GLU A 274 25.85 -12.20 -7.80
N ARG A 275 24.80 -12.88 -7.32
CA ARG A 275 23.47 -12.89 -7.96
C ARG A 275 22.89 -11.48 -8.12
N SER A 276 23.01 -10.63 -7.09
CA SER A 276 22.54 -9.24 -7.17
C SER A 276 23.27 -8.42 -8.26
N LEU A 277 24.57 -8.67 -8.45
CA LEU A 277 25.34 -8.01 -9.50
C LEU A 277 25.02 -8.54 -10.90
N THR A 278 24.81 -9.85 -11.04
CA THR A 278 24.37 -10.45 -12.31
C THR A 278 23.03 -9.89 -12.74
N GLU A 279 22.07 -9.77 -11.82
CA GLU A 279 20.76 -9.19 -12.10
C GLU A 279 20.85 -7.68 -12.40
N LEU A 280 21.68 -6.94 -11.67
CA LEU A 280 21.97 -5.53 -11.97
C LEU A 280 22.55 -5.37 -13.38
N GLN A 281 23.49 -6.23 -13.78
CA GLN A 281 24.11 -6.18 -15.10
C GLN A 281 23.08 -6.45 -16.19
N ALA A 282 22.23 -7.46 -16.02
CA ALA A 282 21.11 -7.74 -16.92
C ALA A 282 20.17 -6.53 -17.05
N HIS A 283 19.89 -5.84 -15.94
CA HIS A 283 19.08 -4.62 -15.94
C HIS A 283 19.73 -3.49 -16.74
N ILE A 284 21.03 -3.26 -16.55
CA ILE A 284 21.79 -2.23 -17.28
C ILE A 284 21.82 -2.52 -18.79
N ASP A 285 21.97 -3.77 -19.18
CA ASP A 285 21.97 -4.14 -20.59
C ASP A 285 20.58 -3.96 -21.22
N ARG A 286 19.50 -4.28 -20.50
CA ARG A 286 18.13 -3.93 -20.93
C ARG A 286 17.94 -2.41 -21.01
N LEU A 287 18.44 -1.63 -20.06
CA LEU A 287 18.38 -0.17 -20.13
C LEU A 287 19.05 0.37 -21.39
N LYS A 288 20.24 -0.13 -21.75
CA LYS A 288 20.90 0.26 -23.01
C LYS A 288 20.08 -0.12 -24.24
N THR A 289 19.45 -1.30 -24.24
CA THR A 289 18.61 -1.75 -25.35
C THR A 289 17.37 -0.86 -25.53
N PHE A 290 16.68 -0.50 -24.45
CA PHE A 290 15.43 0.28 -24.52
C PHE A 290 15.65 1.79 -24.61
N TYR A 291 16.74 2.32 -24.06
CA TYR A 291 17.01 3.77 -23.96
C TYR A 291 18.29 4.22 -24.67
N GLY A 292 18.95 3.33 -25.42
CA GLY A 292 20.14 3.61 -26.22
C GLY A 292 21.46 3.69 -25.44
N SER A 293 21.45 4.13 -24.19
CA SER A 293 22.69 4.23 -23.39
C SER A 293 22.47 4.15 -21.88
N PHE A 294 23.55 3.82 -21.16
CA PHE A 294 23.62 3.90 -19.71
C PHE A 294 25.01 4.40 -19.31
N THR A 295 25.07 5.42 -18.45
CA THR A 295 26.32 6.02 -17.98
C THR A 295 26.46 5.83 -16.47
N TYR A 296 27.57 5.21 -16.06
CA TYR A 296 27.93 5.12 -14.65
C TYR A 296 28.38 6.49 -14.12
N ALA A 297 28.06 6.77 -12.85
CA ALA A 297 28.58 7.94 -12.18
C ALA A 297 30.06 7.76 -11.77
N PRO A 298 30.80 8.85 -11.55
CA PRO A 298 32.10 8.79 -10.88
C PRO A 298 32.02 8.06 -9.52
N PRO A 299 33.10 7.41 -9.06
CA PRO A 299 33.14 6.75 -7.76
C PRO A 299 32.64 7.63 -6.62
N GLN A 300 31.85 7.06 -5.72
CA GLN A 300 31.34 7.75 -4.52
C GLN A 300 30.52 9.03 -4.79
N THR A 301 29.92 9.15 -5.98
CA THR A 301 29.01 10.27 -6.28
C THR A 301 27.77 10.20 -5.36
N PRO A 302 27.52 11.20 -4.49
CA PRO A 302 26.38 11.17 -3.56
C PRO A 302 25.04 11.25 -4.29
N LEU A 303 24.03 10.58 -3.75
CA LEU A 303 22.66 10.72 -4.24
C LEU A 303 22.08 12.10 -3.84
N SER A 304 21.40 12.78 -4.76
CA SER A 304 20.84 14.12 -4.53
C SER A 304 19.30 14.13 -4.56
N LYS A 305 18.69 14.93 -3.68
CA LYS A 305 17.23 15.16 -3.63
C LYS A 305 16.68 15.86 -4.87
N THR A 306 17.43 16.80 -5.43
CA THR A 306 16.95 17.70 -6.49
C THR A 306 17.09 17.10 -7.88
N LYS A 307 17.86 16.01 -8.00
CA LYS A 307 18.12 15.29 -9.25
C LYS A 307 18.11 13.79 -8.98
N PRO A 308 16.95 13.16 -8.71
CA PRO A 308 16.83 11.76 -9.09
C PRO A 308 17.22 11.73 -10.57
N PHE A 309 18.20 10.93 -10.97
CA PHE A 309 18.67 10.86 -12.36
C PHE A 309 17.46 10.50 -13.22
N LYS A 310 16.81 11.52 -13.79
CA LYS A 310 15.75 11.37 -14.76
C LYS A 310 16.48 11.02 -16.04
N PHE A 311 16.41 9.76 -16.44
CA PHE A 311 16.70 9.39 -17.81
C PHE A 311 15.73 10.20 -18.67
N VAL A 312 16.26 11.11 -19.48
CA VAL A 312 15.47 11.74 -20.54
C VAL A 312 15.33 10.65 -21.60
N PRO A 313 14.14 10.07 -21.82
CA PRO A 313 13.98 9.11 -22.91
C PRO A 313 14.39 9.79 -24.22
N ILE A 314 15.10 9.07 -25.08
CA ILE A 314 15.24 9.48 -26.48
C ILE A 314 13.83 9.29 -27.05
N ILE A 315 13.09 10.39 -27.16
CA ILE A 315 11.80 10.41 -27.84
C ILE A 315 12.17 10.50 -29.33
N ASP A 316 11.87 9.45 -30.09
CA ASP A 316 11.58 9.58 -31.52
C ASP A 316 10.14 10.08 -31.68
#